data_AF-A0A2V7TNM8-F1
#
_entry.id   AF-A0A2V7TNM8-F1
#
_cell.length_a   1.000
_cell.length_b   1.000
_cell.length_c   1.000
_cell.angle_alpha   90.00
_cell.angle_beta   90.00
_cell.angle_gamma   90.00
#
_symmetry.space_group_name_H-M   'P 1'
#
loop_
_entity.id
_entity.type
_entity.pdbx_description
1 polymer ?
#
loop_
_entity_poly.entity_id
_entity_poly.type
_entity_poly.pdbx_seq_one_letter_code
_entity_poly.pdbx_strand_id
1 'polypeptide(L)'
;MRARKAGATCSRAGSSSPTSAARRTCTRRTRRCARRSSTTASGSSTSPKEEVIKRIVDGFQQMAAYAKPAGVTVLIESHGDFTNSPDLKTIIEGVGSPAFALLWDAHHTFVAGGEAPAETYKQLGRYMRHTHLKDSKPEGNDHRYVLTGTGVVPVKEQVRVLATNGYKGFYCYEWEKKWHPEIEEPEVAFPHYVKVMTQYLDEAGVKA
;
A
#
# COMPACT_ATOMS: atom_id res chain seq x y z
N MET A 1 8.82 -39.10 -36.66
CA MET A 1 8.24 -38.33 -37.78
C MET A 1 7.99 -36.90 -37.31
N ARG A 2 8.85 -35.97 -37.76
CA ARG A 2 8.79 -34.49 -37.77
C ARG A 2 8.32 -33.73 -36.51
N ALA A 3 9.32 -33.23 -35.77
CA ALA A 3 9.27 -31.93 -35.09
C ALA A 3 9.40 -30.78 -36.11
N ARG A 4 8.73 -29.64 -35.87
CA ARG A 4 8.97 -28.37 -36.59
C ARG A 4 9.38 -27.28 -35.60
N LYS A 5 10.64 -26.86 -35.71
CA LYS A 5 11.19 -25.58 -35.23
C LYS A 5 10.75 -24.47 -36.18
N ALA A 6 10.37 -23.31 -35.66
CA ALA A 6 10.33 -22.05 -36.39
C ALA A 6 11.45 -21.16 -35.84
N GLY A 7 12.42 -20.84 -36.70
CA GLY A 7 13.51 -19.91 -36.39
C GLY A 7 13.11 -18.47 -36.73
N ALA A 8 13.49 -17.54 -35.86
CA ALA A 8 13.50 -16.11 -36.16
C ALA A 8 14.96 -15.68 -36.36
N THR A 9 15.25 -15.18 -37.56
CA THR A 9 16.56 -14.67 -37.96
C THR A 9 16.76 -13.21 -37.52
N CYS A 10 17.98 -12.93 -37.07
CA CYS A 10 18.50 -11.61 -36.74
C CYS A 10 18.91 -10.85 -38.01
N SER A 11 18.65 -9.54 -38.06
CA SER A 11 19.29 -8.62 -39.02
C SER A 11 19.73 -7.35 -38.30
N ARG A 12 21.05 -7.18 -38.17
CA ARG A 12 21.75 -5.94 -37.80
C ARG A 12 22.29 -5.29 -39.08
N ALA A 13 22.05 -4.00 -39.24
CA ALA A 13 22.84 -3.04 -40.04
C ALA A 13 22.32 -1.64 -39.63
N GLY A 14 23.09 -0.56 -39.50
CA GLY A 14 24.49 -0.29 -39.75
C GLY A 14 24.78 1.13 -39.22
N SER A 15 26.04 1.35 -38.89
CA SER A 15 26.64 2.60 -38.40
C SER A 15 26.74 3.70 -39.46
N SER A 16 26.66 4.97 -39.05
CA SER A 16 27.62 6.02 -39.43
C SER A 16 27.24 7.41 -38.87
N SER A 17 28.11 8.00 -38.07
CA SER A 17 28.19 9.45 -37.82
C SER A 17 29.09 10.12 -38.87
N PRO A 18 28.94 11.43 -39.08
CA PRO A 18 30.14 12.27 -39.14
C PRO A 18 30.01 13.64 -38.42
N THR A 19 30.97 13.87 -37.52
CA THR A 19 31.92 14.99 -37.44
C THR A 19 31.53 16.46 -37.72
N SER A 20 31.78 17.29 -36.70
CA SER A 20 32.77 18.40 -36.68
C SER A 20 32.27 19.84 -36.46
N ALA A 21 32.96 20.49 -35.51
CA ALA A 21 33.41 21.89 -35.45
C ALA A 21 32.37 23.03 -35.48
N ALA A 22 32.56 24.20 -34.88
CA ALA A 22 33.37 24.72 -33.78
C ALA A 22 32.92 26.19 -33.65
N ARG A 23 32.84 26.69 -32.41
CA ARG A 23 33.06 28.09 -31.98
C ARG A 23 32.45 29.23 -32.82
N ARG A 24 31.46 29.92 -32.25
CA ARG A 24 31.39 31.40 -32.32
C ARG A 24 30.99 32.00 -30.96
N THR A 25 32.03 32.50 -30.30
CA THR A 25 32.13 33.76 -29.54
C THR A 25 30.91 34.27 -28.76
N CYS A 26 31.04 34.20 -27.44
CA CYS A 26 30.33 35.02 -26.46
C CYS A 26 30.85 36.46 -26.53
N THR A 27 29.99 37.42 -26.90
CA THR A 27 30.22 38.85 -26.65
C THR A 27 29.02 39.44 -25.93
N ARG A 28 29.30 39.86 -24.70
CA ARG A 28 28.40 40.43 -23.71
C ARG A 28 28.25 41.93 -23.98
N ARG A 29 27.02 42.46 -24.11
CA ARG A 29 26.71 43.87 -23.79
C ARG A 29 25.22 44.11 -23.53
N THR A 30 24.91 44.18 -22.24
CA THR A 30 24.03 45.15 -21.56
C THR A 30 22.86 45.75 -22.36
N ARG A 31 21.62 45.56 -21.87
CA ARG A 31 20.65 46.65 -21.66
C ARG A 31 19.38 46.18 -20.92
N ARG A 32 19.00 47.04 -19.97
CA ARG A 32 17.66 47.29 -19.41
C ARG A 32 16.99 46.22 -18.55
N CYS A 33 17.11 46.46 -17.25
CA CYS A 33 16.12 46.10 -16.24
C CYS A 33 14.76 46.70 -16.65
N ALA A 34 13.89 45.89 -17.22
CA ALA A 34 12.47 46.19 -17.36
C ALA A 34 11.75 45.40 -16.27
N ARG A 35 11.26 46.13 -15.27
CA ARG A 35 10.42 45.66 -14.19
C ARG A 35 9.12 45.11 -14.79
N ARG A 36 9.11 43.82 -15.15
CA ARG A 36 7.86 43.09 -15.39
C ARG A 36 7.29 42.78 -14.03
N SER A 37 6.22 43.48 -13.68
CA SER A 37 5.27 43.06 -12.66
C SER A 37 4.71 41.72 -13.12
N SER A 38 5.34 40.61 -12.73
CA SER A 38 4.69 39.32 -12.79
C SER A 38 3.65 39.33 -11.69
N THR A 39 2.40 39.52 -12.08
CA THR A 39 1.25 39.09 -11.28
C THR A 39 1.51 37.62 -10.94
N THR A 40 1.92 37.35 -9.71
CA THR A 40 2.02 35.99 -9.19
C THR A 40 0.61 35.43 -9.21
N ALA A 41 0.35 34.55 -10.18
CA ALA A 41 -0.71 33.58 -10.06
C ALA A 41 -0.59 32.95 -8.68
N SER A 42 -1.70 32.89 -7.96
CA SER A 42 -1.85 32.15 -6.71
C SER A 42 -1.52 30.68 -6.98
N GLY A 43 -0.24 30.33 -6.93
CA GLY A 43 0.22 28.96 -6.92
C GLY A 43 -0.28 28.35 -5.63
N SER A 44 -1.29 27.47 -5.74
CA SER A 44 -1.61 26.51 -4.70
C SER A 44 -0.29 25.81 -4.36
N SER A 45 0.27 26.12 -3.19
CA SER A 45 1.44 25.39 -2.68
C SER A 45 0.91 24.08 -2.13
N THR A 46 0.84 23.08 -3.00
CA THR A 46 0.54 21.70 -2.62
C THR A 46 1.52 21.25 -1.54
N SER A 47 1.02 20.64 -0.47
CA SER A 47 1.90 20.19 0.61
C SER A 47 2.81 19.05 0.13
N PRO A 48 4.00 18.83 0.75
CA PRO A 48 4.85 17.70 0.40
C PRO A 48 4.11 16.35 0.42
N LYS A 49 3.19 16.16 1.37
CA LYS A 49 2.36 14.96 1.49
C LYS A 49 1.38 14.80 0.34
N GLU A 50 0.73 15.88 -0.08
CA GLU A 50 -0.18 15.87 -1.23
C GLU A 50 0.57 15.52 -2.54
N GLU A 51 1.80 16.02 -2.72
CA GLU A 51 2.62 15.62 -3.87
C GLU A 51 2.98 14.13 -3.84
N VAL A 52 3.30 13.60 -2.66
CA VAL A 52 3.59 12.16 -2.48
C VAL A 52 2.34 11.34 -2.80
N ILE A 53 1.17 11.71 -2.26
CA ILE A 53 -0.11 11.04 -2.55
C ILE A 53 -0.39 11.07 -4.05
N LYS A 54 -0.17 12.19 -4.74
CA LYS A 54 -0.35 12.28 -6.19
C LYS A 54 0.54 11.27 -6.94
N ARG A 55 1.83 11.19 -6.60
CA ARG A 55 2.77 10.23 -7.20
C ARG A 55 2.34 8.78 -6.95
N ILE A 56 1.85 8.49 -5.74
CA ILE A 56 1.33 7.17 -5.37
C ILE A 56 0.11 6.82 -6.22
N VAL A 57 -0.84 7.74 -6.36
CA VAL A 57 -2.04 7.57 -7.19
C VAL A 57 -1.65 7.32 -8.65
N ASP A 58 -0.76 8.13 -9.23
CA ASP A 58 -0.31 8.00 -10.62
C ASP A 58 0.34 6.61 -10.87
N GLY A 59 1.12 6.11 -9.90
CA GLY A 59 1.73 4.79 -9.98
C GLY A 59 0.71 3.65 -9.89
N PHE A 60 -0.22 3.72 -8.94
CA PHE A 60 -1.26 2.69 -8.78
C PHE A 60 -2.28 2.68 -9.92
N GLN A 61 -2.56 3.82 -10.56
CA GLN A 61 -3.37 3.85 -11.77
C GLN A 61 -2.73 3.05 -12.90
N GLN A 62 -1.40 3.18 -13.10
CA GLN A 62 -0.68 2.39 -14.09
C GLN A 62 -0.67 0.89 -13.75
N MET A 63 -0.41 0.54 -12.49
CA MET A 63 -0.44 -0.86 -12.04
C MET A 63 -1.83 -1.48 -12.18
N ALA A 64 -2.88 -0.77 -11.79
CA ALA A 64 -4.25 -1.25 -11.90
C ALA A 64 -4.68 -1.41 -13.37
N ALA A 65 -4.29 -0.48 -14.26
CA ALA A 65 -4.53 -0.58 -15.69
C ALA A 65 -3.82 -1.80 -16.31
N TYR A 66 -2.61 -2.08 -15.88
CA TYR A 66 -1.83 -3.25 -16.33
C TYR A 66 -2.40 -4.57 -15.81
N ALA A 67 -2.84 -4.62 -14.55
CA ALA A 67 -3.35 -5.83 -13.90
C ALA A 67 -4.77 -6.22 -14.36
N LYS A 68 -5.59 -5.22 -14.72
CA LYS A 68 -7.02 -5.40 -15.04
C LYS A 68 -7.30 -6.44 -16.14
N PRO A 69 -6.60 -6.48 -17.30
CA PRO A 69 -6.85 -7.48 -18.34
C PRO A 69 -6.60 -8.93 -17.89
N ALA A 70 -5.74 -9.12 -16.88
CA ALA A 70 -5.45 -10.42 -16.30
C ALA A 70 -6.43 -10.82 -15.19
N GLY A 71 -7.43 -9.97 -14.88
CA GLY A 71 -8.37 -10.20 -13.77
C GLY A 71 -7.71 -10.09 -12.39
N VAL A 72 -6.54 -9.45 -12.29
CA VAL A 72 -5.80 -9.27 -11.04
C VAL A 72 -6.18 -7.93 -10.40
N THR A 73 -6.43 -7.95 -9.08
CA THR A 73 -6.63 -6.75 -8.27
C THR A 73 -5.36 -6.42 -7.51
N VAL A 74 -4.88 -5.18 -7.64
CA VAL A 74 -3.75 -4.66 -6.87
C VAL A 74 -4.26 -4.16 -5.53
N LEU A 75 -3.57 -4.52 -4.44
CA LEU A 75 -3.92 -4.08 -3.09
C LEU A 75 -2.84 -3.14 -2.55
N ILE A 76 -3.25 -1.98 -2.03
CA ILE A 76 -2.41 -1.19 -1.13
C ILE A 76 -2.60 -1.69 0.29
N GLU A 77 -1.53 -1.79 1.06
CA GLU A 77 -1.56 -2.15 2.47
C GLU A 77 -1.51 -0.90 3.35
N SER A 78 -2.28 -0.89 4.45
CA SER A 78 -2.25 0.18 5.44
C SER A 78 -1.01 0.12 6.34
N HIS A 79 0.16 0.46 5.79
CA HIS A 79 1.46 0.35 6.44
C HIS A 79 2.32 1.62 6.26
N GLY A 80 3.32 1.80 7.12
CA GLY A 80 4.34 2.84 7.00
C GLY A 80 3.76 4.25 7.19
N ASP A 81 3.96 5.13 6.20
CA ASP A 81 3.46 6.51 6.26
C ASP A 81 1.93 6.61 6.01
N PHE A 82 1.30 5.53 5.54
CA PHE A 82 -0.11 5.50 5.14
C PHE A 82 -0.90 4.49 5.97
N THR A 83 -0.99 4.76 7.26
CA THR A 83 -1.66 3.90 8.24
C THR A 83 -3.01 4.44 8.70
N ASN A 84 -3.37 5.68 8.38
CA ASN A 84 -4.67 6.25 8.72
C ASN A 84 -5.67 6.16 7.56
N SER A 85 -6.93 6.10 7.91
CA SER A 85 -8.01 5.91 6.95
C SER A 85 -8.29 7.10 6.03
N PRO A 86 -8.15 8.39 6.44
CA PRO A 86 -8.33 9.51 5.52
C PRO A 86 -7.33 9.53 4.34
N ASP A 87 -6.05 9.27 4.60
CA ASP A 87 -5.03 9.25 3.54
C ASP A 87 -5.24 8.07 2.59
N LEU A 88 -5.47 6.87 3.15
CA LEU A 88 -5.73 5.67 2.36
C LEU A 88 -6.97 5.83 1.49
N LYS A 89 -8.05 6.42 2.03
CA LYS A 89 -9.25 6.72 1.28
C LYS A 89 -8.97 7.67 0.12
N THR A 90 -8.18 8.72 0.38
CA THR A 90 -7.77 9.69 -0.65
C THR A 90 -7.00 8.99 -1.78
N ILE A 91 -6.07 8.09 -1.45
CA ILE A 91 -5.31 7.32 -2.44
C ILE A 91 -6.23 6.40 -3.25
N ILE A 92 -7.07 5.59 -2.58
CA ILE A 92 -7.94 4.62 -3.26
C ILE A 92 -8.96 5.31 -4.18
N GLU A 93 -9.57 6.40 -3.72
CA GLU A 93 -10.51 7.19 -4.51
C GLU A 93 -9.80 7.92 -5.66
N GLY A 94 -8.57 8.39 -5.46
CA GLY A 94 -7.73 8.97 -6.51
C GLY A 94 -7.35 7.97 -7.60
N VAL A 95 -7.09 6.70 -7.24
CA VAL A 95 -6.81 5.65 -8.23
C VAL A 95 -8.06 5.31 -9.04
N GLY A 96 -9.24 5.29 -8.41
CA GLY A 96 -10.53 5.24 -9.12
C GLY A 96 -10.73 4.00 -10.00
N SER A 97 -10.06 2.87 -9.69
CA SER A 97 -10.09 1.65 -10.51
C SER A 97 -10.72 0.49 -9.75
N PRO A 98 -11.61 -0.32 -10.38
CA PRO A 98 -12.14 -1.53 -9.76
C PRO A 98 -11.08 -2.64 -9.61
N ALA A 99 -9.92 -2.51 -10.28
CA ALA A 99 -8.77 -3.40 -10.14
C ALA A 99 -7.78 -2.93 -9.06
N PHE A 100 -8.20 -1.99 -8.20
CA PHE A 100 -7.42 -1.51 -7.06
C PHE A 100 -8.27 -1.53 -5.80
N ALA A 101 -7.71 -2.02 -4.70
CA ALA A 101 -8.42 -2.18 -3.45
C ALA A 101 -7.46 -2.16 -2.25
N LEU A 102 -7.95 -2.48 -1.05
CA LEU A 102 -7.22 -2.39 0.20
C LEU A 102 -6.90 -3.77 0.79
N LEU A 103 -5.67 -3.94 1.23
CA LEU A 103 -5.27 -4.87 2.28
C LEU A 103 -5.25 -4.09 3.59
N TRP A 104 -6.15 -4.44 4.51
CA TRP A 104 -6.20 -3.75 5.80
C TRP A 104 -5.32 -4.48 6.81
N ASP A 105 -4.14 -3.93 7.07
CA ASP A 105 -3.40 -4.23 8.29
C ASP A 105 -4.04 -3.46 9.44
N ALA A 106 -4.80 -4.19 10.26
CA ALA A 106 -5.58 -3.62 11.34
C ALA A 106 -4.72 -3.25 12.56
N HIS A 107 -3.51 -3.80 12.66
CA HIS A 107 -2.55 -3.45 13.70
C HIS A 107 -2.04 -2.04 13.49
N HIS A 108 -1.57 -1.70 12.28
CA HIS A 108 -0.98 -0.38 12.04
C HIS A 108 -1.99 0.76 12.12
N THR A 109 -3.23 0.57 11.66
CA THR A 109 -4.28 1.59 11.83
C THR A 109 -4.58 1.88 13.29
N PHE A 110 -4.42 0.88 14.18
CA PHE A 110 -4.62 1.05 15.62
C PHE A 110 -3.37 1.62 16.32
N VAL A 111 -2.21 0.99 16.16
CA VAL A 111 -0.98 1.33 16.89
C VAL A 111 -0.37 2.64 16.41
N ALA A 112 -0.23 2.82 15.10
CA ALA A 112 0.35 4.03 14.51
C ALA A 112 -0.73 5.06 14.17
N GLY A 113 -1.88 4.61 13.65
CA GLY A 113 -2.98 5.49 13.24
C GLY A 113 -3.87 5.98 14.39
N GLY A 114 -3.86 5.30 15.55
CA GLY A 114 -4.73 5.63 16.68
C GLY A 114 -6.22 5.44 16.41
N GLU A 115 -6.59 4.67 15.38
CA GLU A 115 -7.98 4.49 14.97
C GLU A 115 -8.63 3.28 15.66
N ALA A 116 -9.88 3.46 16.09
CA ALA A 116 -10.70 2.34 16.49
C ALA A 116 -11.12 1.50 15.26
N PRO A 117 -11.19 0.16 15.35
CA PRO A 117 -11.50 -0.70 14.20
C PRO A 117 -12.78 -0.32 13.44
N ALA A 118 -13.83 0.10 14.17
CA ALA A 118 -15.09 0.51 13.57
C ALA A 118 -14.98 1.81 12.74
N GLU A 119 -14.14 2.76 13.15
CA GLU A 119 -13.93 4.02 12.42
C GLU A 119 -13.12 3.78 11.14
N THR A 120 -12.06 2.96 11.21
CA THR A 120 -11.31 2.55 10.02
C THR A 120 -12.22 1.82 9.03
N TYR A 121 -13.03 0.87 9.51
CA TYR A 121 -13.95 0.12 8.65
C TYR A 121 -15.03 1.00 8.02
N LYS A 122 -15.58 1.96 8.77
CA LYS A 122 -16.57 2.92 8.24
C LYS A 122 -16.04 3.69 7.04
N GLN A 123 -14.75 4.03 7.03
CA GLN A 123 -14.13 4.77 5.93
C GLN A 123 -13.68 3.86 4.79
N LEU A 124 -13.13 2.69 5.10
CA LEU A 124 -12.39 1.87 4.15
C LEU A 124 -13.01 0.51 3.83
N GLY A 125 -14.00 0.04 4.61
CA GLY A 125 -14.52 -1.32 4.57
C GLY A 125 -14.96 -1.79 3.18
N ARG A 126 -15.55 -0.90 2.38
CA ARG A 126 -15.96 -1.22 0.99
C ARG A 126 -14.80 -1.59 0.07
N TYR A 127 -13.60 -1.09 0.36
CA TYR A 127 -12.38 -1.35 -0.40
C TYR A 127 -11.60 -2.55 0.12
N MET A 128 -11.89 -3.06 1.32
CA MET A 128 -11.14 -4.17 1.90
C MET A 128 -11.35 -5.45 1.08
N ARG A 129 -10.24 -6.09 0.73
CA ARG A 129 -10.22 -7.40 0.05
C ARG A 129 -9.39 -8.42 0.81
N HIS A 130 -8.41 -7.95 1.57
CA HIS A 130 -7.59 -8.79 2.43
C HIS A 130 -7.34 -8.08 3.77
N THR A 131 -6.95 -8.84 4.79
CA THR A 131 -6.63 -8.29 6.11
C THR A 131 -5.35 -8.91 6.63
N HIS A 132 -4.57 -8.14 7.39
CA HIS A 132 -3.53 -8.65 8.27
C HIS A 132 -3.93 -8.36 9.72
N LEU A 133 -3.84 -9.37 10.57
CA LEU A 133 -4.10 -9.28 12.00
C LEU A 133 -2.85 -9.65 12.78
N LYS A 134 -2.47 -8.77 13.71
CA LYS A 134 -1.34 -8.92 14.63
C LYS A 134 -1.78 -8.44 16.00
N ASP A 135 -1.15 -8.96 17.05
CA ASP A 135 -1.31 -8.45 18.40
C ASP A 135 0.06 -8.05 18.96
N SER A 136 0.08 -7.00 19.77
CA SER A 136 1.32 -6.47 20.34
C SER A 136 1.09 -5.81 21.69
N LYS A 137 2.19 -5.56 22.41
CA LYS A 137 2.23 -4.72 23.60
C LYS A 137 3.24 -3.59 23.39
N PRO A 138 3.06 -2.43 24.04
CA PRO A 138 4.09 -1.40 24.09
C PRO A 138 5.38 -1.95 24.68
N GLU A 139 6.51 -1.67 24.04
CA GLU A 139 7.85 -2.00 24.52
C GLU A 139 8.79 -0.83 24.24
N GLY A 140 9.01 0.02 25.25
CA GLY A 140 9.77 1.26 25.08
C GLY A 140 9.07 2.24 24.12
N ASN A 141 9.79 2.67 23.08
CA ASN A 141 9.26 3.54 22.02
C ASN A 141 8.69 2.75 20.83
N ASP A 142 8.59 1.43 20.95
CA ASP A 142 8.12 0.53 19.90
C ASP A 142 7.07 -0.42 20.48
N HIS A 143 6.77 -1.50 19.77
CA HIS A 143 5.93 -2.59 20.23
C HIS A 143 6.62 -3.95 20.08
N ARG A 144 6.28 -4.85 20.99
CA ARG A 144 6.62 -6.27 20.87
C ARG A 144 5.41 -7.07 20.43
N TYR A 145 5.55 -7.82 19.34
CA TYR A 145 4.49 -8.74 18.92
C TYR A 145 4.31 -9.87 19.92
N VAL A 146 3.05 -10.22 20.14
CA VAL A 146 2.66 -11.28 21.09
C VAL A 146 1.59 -12.16 20.46
N LEU A 147 1.37 -13.32 21.06
CA LEU A 147 0.30 -14.22 20.65
C LEU A 147 -1.06 -13.50 20.71
N THR A 148 -1.90 -13.74 19.71
CA THR A 148 -3.21 -13.08 19.57
C THR A 148 -4.07 -13.24 20.83
N GLY A 149 -4.65 -12.14 21.30
CA GLY A 149 -5.48 -12.09 22.49
C GLY A 149 -4.69 -11.93 23.79
N THR A 150 -3.36 -11.79 23.71
CA THR A 150 -2.51 -11.55 24.88
C THR A 150 -1.96 -10.13 24.94
N GLY A 151 -2.10 -9.34 23.87
CA GLY A 151 -1.63 -7.96 23.77
C GLY A 151 -2.72 -6.93 24.04
N VAL A 152 -2.52 -5.72 23.50
CA VAL A 152 -3.43 -4.57 23.67
C VAL A 152 -4.15 -4.19 22.38
N VAL A 153 -3.79 -4.79 21.25
CA VAL A 153 -4.45 -4.52 19.98
C VAL A 153 -5.83 -5.16 20.02
N PRO A 154 -6.91 -4.46 19.63
CA PRO A 154 -8.27 -4.95 19.80
C PRO A 154 -8.64 -5.95 18.69
N VAL A 155 -7.87 -7.03 18.53
CA VAL A 155 -8.05 -8.03 17.45
C VAL A 155 -9.44 -8.64 17.47
N LYS A 156 -9.97 -8.94 18.67
CA LYS A 156 -11.35 -9.42 18.83
C LYS A 156 -12.39 -8.47 18.23
N GLU A 157 -12.20 -7.17 18.44
CA GLU A 157 -13.09 -6.13 17.90
C GLU A 157 -12.91 -5.98 16.38
N GLN A 158 -11.68 -6.06 15.87
CA GLN A 158 -11.40 -6.09 14.43
C GLN A 158 -12.16 -7.24 13.75
N VAL A 159 -12.11 -8.43 14.34
CA VAL A 159 -12.87 -9.60 13.86
C VAL A 159 -14.37 -9.35 13.90
N ARG A 160 -14.89 -8.82 15.01
CA ARG A 160 -16.32 -8.50 15.17
C ARG A 160 -16.80 -7.49 14.13
N VAL A 161 -16.03 -6.43 13.87
CA VAL A 161 -16.36 -5.41 12.88
C VAL A 161 -16.42 -6.01 11.48
N LEU A 162 -15.42 -6.80 11.10
CA LEU A 162 -15.39 -7.48 9.80
C LEU A 162 -16.57 -8.46 9.65
N ALA A 163 -16.80 -9.30 10.66
CA ALA A 163 -17.84 -10.32 10.67
C ALA A 163 -19.26 -9.72 10.57
N THR A 164 -19.56 -8.74 11.42
CA THR A 164 -20.91 -8.11 11.47
C THR A 164 -21.23 -7.33 10.20
N ASN A 165 -20.22 -6.86 9.47
CA ASN A 165 -20.38 -6.21 8.18
C ASN A 165 -20.27 -7.18 6.99
N GLY A 166 -20.23 -8.49 7.24
CA GLY A 166 -20.31 -9.52 6.21
C GLY A 166 -19.03 -9.70 5.38
N TYR A 167 -17.86 -9.35 5.92
CA TYR A 167 -16.58 -9.62 5.26
C TYR A 167 -16.44 -11.10 4.90
N LYS A 168 -16.01 -11.38 3.66
CA LYS A 168 -15.91 -12.73 3.09
C LYS A 168 -14.48 -13.17 2.77
N GLY A 169 -13.51 -12.29 3.02
CA GLY A 169 -12.10 -12.61 2.79
C GLY A 169 -11.48 -13.36 3.96
N PHE A 170 -10.17 -13.53 3.89
CA PHE A 170 -9.41 -14.20 4.93
C PHE A 170 -9.04 -13.26 6.07
N TYR A 171 -9.09 -13.80 7.29
CA TYR A 171 -8.50 -13.21 8.49
C TYR A 171 -7.06 -13.70 8.55
N CYS A 172 -6.14 -12.99 7.88
CA CYS A 172 -4.77 -13.46 7.74
C CYS A 172 -3.99 -13.17 9.02
N TYR A 173 -3.28 -14.18 9.51
CA TYR A 173 -2.29 -13.97 10.55
C TYR A 173 -1.00 -13.51 9.92
N GLU A 174 -0.51 -12.35 10.35
CA GLU A 174 0.83 -11.92 10.00
C GLU A 174 1.75 -12.19 11.19
N TRP A 175 2.80 -12.99 10.96
CA TRP A 175 3.74 -13.35 12.03
C TRP A 175 5.17 -13.14 11.56
N GLU A 176 5.77 -12.06 12.03
CA GLU A 176 7.03 -11.51 11.50
C GLU A 176 8.28 -12.15 12.14
N LYS A 177 8.25 -13.46 12.40
CA LYS A 177 9.30 -14.20 13.11
C LYS A 177 10.71 -14.01 12.53
N LYS A 178 10.82 -13.87 11.21
CA LYS A 178 12.10 -13.62 10.54
C LYS A 178 12.76 -12.30 10.99
N TRP A 179 11.95 -11.28 11.26
CA TRP A 179 12.39 -9.94 11.66
C TRP A 179 12.45 -9.80 13.18
N HIS A 180 11.66 -10.60 13.90
CA HIS A 180 11.53 -10.62 15.34
C HIS A 180 11.89 -12.01 15.90
N PRO A 181 13.18 -12.37 15.96
CA PRO A 181 13.58 -13.72 16.40
C PRO A 181 13.18 -14.05 17.85
N GLU A 182 12.84 -13.05 18.65
CA GLU A 182 12.43 -13.17 20.06
C GLU A 182 10.96 -13.55 20.28
N ILE A 183 10.12 -13.49 19.25
CA ILE A 183 8.72 -13.90 19.35
C ILE A 183 8.59 -15.41 19.16
N GLU A 184 7.43 -15.96 19.50
CA GLU A 184 7.26 -17.41 19.50
C GLU A 184 7.44 -18.05 18.12
N GLU A 185 7.94 -19.28 18.11
CA GLU A 185 8.10 -20.06 16.88
C GLU A 185 6.72 -20.31 16.20
N PRO A 186 6.68 -20.47 14.87
CA PRO A 186 5.43 -20.72 14.13
C PRO A 186 4.63 -21.92 14.65
N GLU A 187 5.31 -22.95 15.17
CA GLU A 187 4.72 -24.14 15.78
C GLU A 187 3.90 -23.83 17.03
N VAL A 188 4.16 -22.70 17.69
CA VAL A 188 3.38 -22.20 18.82
C VAL A 188 2.34 -21.17 18.33
N ALA A 189 2.79 -20.22 17.50
CA ALA A 189 1.99 -19.08 17.09
C ALA A 189 0.79 -19.47 16.20
N PHE A 190 0.98 -20.34 15.21
CA PHE A 190 -0.08 -20.68 14.26
C PHE A 190 -1.22 -21.50 14.90
N PRO A 191 -0.96 -22.57 15.68
CA PRO A 191 -2.02 -23.28 16.37
C PRO A 191 -2.75 -22.39 17.38
N HIS A 192 -2.02 -21.50 18.07
CA HIS A 192 -2.63 -20.53 18.98
C HIS A 192 -3.56 -19.57 18.24
N TYR A 193 -3.12 -19.00 17.11
CA TYR A 193 -3.93 -18.10 16.29
C TYR A 193 -5.21 -18.78 15.82
N VAL A 194 -5.12 -19.99 15.27
CA VAL A 194 -6.31 -20.75 14.83
C VAL A 194 -7.30 -20.92 15.97
N LYS A 195 -6.83 -21.38 17.15
CA LYS A 195 -7.69 -21.54 18.33
C LYS A 195 -8.41 -20.25 18.72
N VAL A 196 -7.69 -19.14 18.81
CA VAL A 196 -8.24 -17.84 19.24
C VAL A 196 -9.19 -17.28 18.18
N MET A 197 -8.86 -17.38 16.90
CA MET A 197 -9.70 -16.88 15.82
C MET A 197 -10.97 -17.68 15.64
N THR A 198 -10.93 -19.02 15.80
CA THR A 198 -12.15 -19.84 15.85
C THR A 198 -13.08 -19.34 16.95
N GLN A 199 -12.56 -19.11 18.16
CA GLN A 199 -13.36 -18.56 19.25
C GLN A 199 -13.95 -17.18 18.89
N TYR A 200 -13.16 -16.25 18.34
CA TYR A 200 -13.65 -14.91 18.00
C TYR A 200 -14.70 -14.93 16.89
N LEU A 201 -14.55 -15.80 15.89
CA LEU A 201 -15.51 -15.97 14.81
C LEU A 201 -16.82 -16.59 15.30
N ASP A 202 -16.74 -17.62 16.15
CA ASP A 202 -17.90 -18.25 16.78
C ASP A 202 -18.71 -17.23 17.59
N GLU A 203 -18.04 -16.43 18.41
CA GLU A 203 -18.65 -15.36 19.20
C GLU A 203 -19.23 -14.24 18.33
N ALA A 204 -18.65 -13.99 17.15
CA ALA A 204 -19.17 -13.05 16.16
C ALA A 204 -20.29 -13.63 15.28
N GLY A 205 -20.68 -14.90 15.50
CA GLY A 205 -21.74 -15.58 14.75
C GLY A 205 -21.32 -16.05 13.35
N VAL A 206 -20.02 -16.08 13.05
CA VAL A 206 -19.48 -16.65 11.81
C VAL A 206 -19.24 -18.13 12.03
N LYS A 207 -20.14 -18.96 11.52
CA LYS A 207 -19.94 -20.41 11.51
C LYS A 207 -18.94 -20.78 10.42
N ALA A 208 -17.90 -21.53 10.80
CA ALA A 208 -16.95 -22.16 9.89
C ALA A 208 -17.62 -23.21 8.98
#